data_AF-P84810-F1
#
_entry.id   AF-P84810-F1
#
_cell.length_a   1.000
_cell.length_b   1.000
_cell.length_c   1.000
_cell.angle_alpha   90.00
_cell.angle_beta   90.00
_cell.angle_gamma   90.00
#
_symmetry.space_group_name_H-M   'P 1'
#
loop_
_entity.id
_entity.type
_entity.pdbx_description
1 polymer ?
#
loop_
_entity_poly.entity_id
_entity_poly.type
_entity_poly.pdbx_seq_one_letter_code
_entity_poly.pdbx_strand_id
1 'polypeptide(L)'
;MMKLVLFGIIVILFSLIGSIHGISGNYPLNPYGGYYYCTILGENEYCKKICRIHGVRYGYCYDSACWCETLKDEDVSVWNAVKKHCKNPYL
;
A
#
# COMPACT_ATOMS: atom_id res chain seq x y z
N MET A 1 -43.23 -3.90 8.75
CA MET A 1 -42.55 -2.63 8.40
C MET A 1 -41.10 -2.55 8.89
N MET A 2 -40.78 -2.96 10.14
CA MET A 2 -39.39 -2.88 10.66
C MET A 2 -38.32 -3.65 9.86
N LYS A 3 -38.67 -4.81 9.27
CA LYS A 3 -37.71 -5.61 8.49
C LYS A 3 -37.17 -4.89 7.23
N LEU A 4 -38.01 -4.10 6.55
CA LEU A 4 -37.60 -3.36 5.34
C LEU A 4 -36.64 -2.22 5.69
N VAL A 5 -36.90 -1.51 6.79
CA VAL A 5 -36.02 -0.44 7.29
C VAL A 5 -34.65 -1.02 7.67
N LEU A 6 -34.63 -2.16 8.36
CA LEU A 6 -33.38 -2.84 8.73
C LEU A 6 -32.55 -3.25 7.50
N PHE A 7 -33.19 -3.83 6.47
CA PHE A 7 -32.51 -4.21 5.24
C PHE A 7 -31.89 -3.00 4.51
N GLY A 8 -32.63 -1.88 4.44
CA GLY A 8 -32.12 -0.64 3.86
C GLY A 8 -30.88 -0.10 4.59
N ILE A 9 -30.88 -0.12 5.93
CA ILE A 9 -29.74 0.31 6.74
C ILE A 9 -28.50 -0.56 6.46
N ILE A 10 -28.69 -1.89 6.36
CA ILE A 10 -27.60 -2.83 6.07
C ILE A 10 -26.97 -2.54 4.69
N VAL A 11 -27.78 -2.33 3.64
CA VAL A 11 -27.28 -2.01 2.28
C VAL A 11 -26.50 -0.69 2.26
N ILE A 12 -26.98 0.34 2.97
CA ILE A 12 -26.30 1.63 3.08
C ILE A 12 -24.95 1.46 3.79
N LEU A 13 -24.90 0.69 4.90
CA LEU A 13 -23.66 0.41 5.62
C LEU A 13 -22.63 -0.33 4.76
N PHE A 14 -23.03 -1.36 3.99
CA PHE A 14 -22.12 -2.07 3.09
C PHE A 14 -21.58 -1.17 1.96
N SER A 15 -22.42 -0.30 1.40
CA SER A 15 -22.01 0.66 0.36
C SER A 15 -20.99 1.68 0.90
N LEU A 16 -21.15 2.10 2.16
CA LEU A 16 -20.20 2.97 2.84
C LEU A 16 -18.86 2.28 3.10
N ILE A 17 -18.86 1.01 3.52
CA ILE A 17 -17.61 0.24 3.73
C ILE A 17 -16.80 0.15 2.44
N GLY A 18 -17.46 -0.15 1.31
CA GLY A 18 -16.81 -0.23 0.00
C GLY A 18 -16.20 1.09 -0.49
N SER A 19 -16.78 2.22 -0.07
CA SER A 19 -16.30 3.56 -0.46
C SER A 19 -15.09 4.03 0.36
N ILE A 20 -14.88 3.48 1.56
CA ILE A 20 -13.79 3.88 2.46
C ILE A 20 -12.44 3.25 2.05
N HIS A 21 -12.46 2.19 1.23
CA HIS A 21 -11.29 1.34 1.02
C HIS A 21 -10.78 1.33 -0.43
N GLY A 22 -10.83 2.46 -1.12
CA GLY A 22 -9.85 2.69 -2.19
C GLY A 22 -8.49 2.63 -1.53
N ILE A 23 -7.79 1.50 -1.65
CA ILE A 23 -6.52 1.24 -0.98
C ILE A 23 -5.52 2.30 -1.45
N SER A 24 -5.39 3.36 -0.66
CA SER A 24 -4.44 4.43 -0.90
C SER A 24 -3.04 3.83 -0.76
N GLY A 25 -2.14 4.24 -1.63
CA GLY A 25 -0.79 3.73 -1.68
C GLY A 25 -0.03 4.41 -2.81
N ASN A 26 1.19 3.94 -3.02
CA ASN A 26 2.05 4.42 -4.08
C ASN A 26 2.98 3.31 -4.55
N TYR A 27 3.54 3.50 -5.75
CA TYR A 27 4.67 2.71 -6.23
C TYR A 27 5.98 3.29 -5.65
N PRO A 28 6.79 2.51 -4.92
CA PRO A 28 8.07 2.96 -4.42
C PRO A 28 9.06 3.12 -5.58
N LEU A 29 9.98 4.07 -5.42
CA LEU A 29 11.07 4.33 -6.34
C LEU A 29 12.40 3.81 -5.79
N ASN A 30 13.13 3.14 -6.67
CA ASN A 30 14.45 2.62 -6.41
C ASN A 30 15.50 3.76 -6.34
N PRO A 31 16.76 3.46 -6.00
CA PRO A 31 17.81 4.48 -5.87
C PRO A 31 18.03 5.36 -7.12
N TYR A 32 17.64 4.88 -8.30
CA TYR A 32 17.75 5.54 -9.60
C TYR A 32 16.47 6.26 -10.02
N GLY A 33 15.44 6.31 -9.16
CA GLY A 33 14.16 6.97 -9.46
C GLY A 33 13.22 6.15 -10.36
N GLY A 34 13.51 4.87 -10.60
CA GLY A 34 12.63 3.96 -11.33
C GLY A 34 11.75 3.11 -10.41
N TYR A 35 10.67 2.54 -10.94
CA TYR A 35 9.85 1.59 -10.19
C TYR A 35 10.55 0.25 -9.98
N TYR A 36 10.17 -0.46 -8.92
CA TYR A 36 10.62 -1.83 -8.68
C TYR A 36 9.77 -2.81 -9.51
N TYR A 37 10.36 -3.39 -10.54
CA TYR A 37 9.69 -4.32 -11.45
C TYR A 37 9.39 -5.66 -10.79
N CYS A 38 8.24 -6.25 -11.12
CA CYS A 38 7.83 -7.58 -10.68
C CYS A 38 7.03 -8.30 -11.78
N THR A 39 7.12 -9.64 -11.81
CA THR A 39 6.52 -10.46 -12.88
C THR A 39 5.25 -11.19 -12.45
N ILE A 40 5.22 -11.69 -11.22
CA ILE A 40 4.07 -12.42 -10.68
C ILE A 40 3.12 -11.41 -10.02
N LEU A 41 2.01 -11.11 -10.71
CA LEU A 41 0.96 -10.20 -10.23
C LEU A 41 0.31 -10.72 -8.94
N GLY A 42 -0.16 -9.78 -8.11
CA GLY A 42 -0.73 -10.08 -6.80
C GLY A 42 0.35 -10.29 -5.75
N GLU A 43 0.07 -11.17 -4.78
CA GLU A 43 0.94 -11.38 -3.62
C GLU A 43 2.38 -11.71 -4.02
N ASN A 44 3.33 -10.91 -3.53
CA ASN A 44 4.71 -10.98 -3.99
C ASN A 44 5.69 -10.65 -2.86
N GLU A 45 6.49 -11.64 -2.44
CA GLU A 45 7.45 -11.48 -1.33
C GLU A 45 8.54 -10.44 -1.59
N TYR A 46 8.92 -10.25 -2.85
CA TYR A 46 9.85 -9.19 -3.22
C TYR A 46 9.22 -7.81 -2.96
N CYS A 47 7.99 -7.58 -3.41
CA CYS A 47 7.29 -6.32 -3.16
C CYS A 47 7.01 -6.09 -1.67
N LYS A 48 6.66 -7.12 -0.89
CA LYS A 48 6.53 -7.00 0.58
C LYS A 48 7.83 -6.51 1.22
N LYS A 49 8.98 -7.05 0.80
CA LYS A 49 10.29 -6.62 1.32
C LYS A 49 10.60 -5.17 0.95
N ILE A 50 10.37 -4.78 -0.31
CA ILE A 50 10.56 -3.39 -0.75
C ILE A 50 9.67 -2.44 0.06
N CYS A 51 8.37 -2.72 0.19
CA CYS A 51 7.46 -1.84 0.92
C CYS A 51 7.82 -1.69 2.40
N ARG A 52 8.39 -2.72 3.03
CA ARG A 52 8.92 -2.63 4.41
C ARG A 52 10.11 -1.68 4.52
N ILE A 53 10.99 -1.63 3.52
CA ILE A 53 12.08 -0.65 3.47
C ILE A 53 11.50 0.78 3.41
N HIS A 54 10.38 0.95 2.70
CA HIS A 54 9.67 2.22 2.62
C HIS A 54 8.80 2.54 3.85
N GLY A 55 8.87 1.73 4.91
CA GLY A 55 8.18 1.97 6.17
C GLY A 55 6.72 1.49 6.23
N VAL A 56 6.23 0.75 5.22
CA VAL A 56 4.87 0.22 5.21
C VAL A 56 4.84 -1.31 5.20
N ARG A 57 3.74 -1.89 5.70
CA ARG A 57 3.71 -3.32 6.07
C ARG A 57 3.45 -4.26 4.91
N TYR A 58 2.66 -3.81 3.93
CA TYR A 58 2.13 -4.65 2.88
C TYR A 58 2.42 -4.07 1.51
N GLY A 59 2.72 -4.99 0.59
CA GLY A 59 3.04 -4.68 -0.78
C GLY A 59 2.85 -5.91 -1.65
N TYR A 60 2.50 -5.66 -2.90
CA TYR A 60 2.20 -6.71 -3.88
C TYR A 60 2.57 -6.22 -5.28
N CYS A 61 2.57 -7.12 -6.26
CA CYS A 61 2.86 -6.77 -7.64
C CYS A 61 1.59 -6.32 -8.36
N TYR A 62 1.58 -5.11 -8.91
CA TYR A 62 0.47 -4.53 -9.63
C TYR A 62 1.00 -3.78 -10.86
N ASP A 63 0.41 -4.02 -12.02
CA ASP A 63 0.87 -3.45 -13.30
C ASP A 63 2.39 -3.64 -13.55
N SER A 64 2.90 -4.83 -13.23
CA SER A 64 4.32 -5.18 -13.31
C SER A 64 5.28 -4.35 -12.46
N ALA A 65 4.78 -3.59 -11.49
CA ALA A 65 5.55 -2.86 -10.51
C ALA A 65 5.07 -3.14 -9.08
N CYS A 66 5.94 -2.97 -8.09
CA CYS A 66 5.53 -3.12 -6.71
C CYS A 66 4.61 -1.97 -6.29
N TRP A 67 3.43 -2.27 -5.77
CA TRP A 67 2.53 -1.33 -5.12
C TRP A 67 2.63 -1.51 -3.61
N CYS A 68 2.72 -0.39 -2.88
CA CYS A 68 2.78 -0.37 -1.43
C CYS A 68 1.54 0.31 -0.85
N GLU A 69 0.75 -0.43 -0.09
CA GLU A 69 -0.42 0.13 0.57
C GLU A 69 0.01 1.14 1.64
N THR A 70 -0.74 2.23 1.76
CA THR A 70 -0.53 3.34 2.69
C THR A 70 0.82 4.07 2.56
N LEU A 71 1.57 3.81 1.48
CA LEU A 71 2.82 4.52 1.20
C LEU A 71 2.51 5.97 0.85
N LYS A 72 2.99 6.90 1.68
CA LYS A 72 2.84 8.34 1.47
C LYS A 72 3.85 8.85 0.45
N ASP A 73 3.48 9.91 -0.27
CA ASP A 73 4.30 10.53 -1.33
C ASP A 73 5.72 10.90 -0.85
N GLU A 74 5.84 11.39 0.39
CA GLU A 74 7.12 11.79 1.00
C GLU A 74 8.13 10.62 1.13
N ASP A 75 7.63 9.39 1.25
CA ASP A 75 8.42 8.18 1.46
C ASP A 75 8.55 7.33 0.17
N VAL A 76 8.06 7.82 -0.97
CA VAL A 76 8.15 7.11 -2.27
C VAL A 76 9.60 6.89 -2.70
N SER A 77 10.47 7.87 -2.48
CA SER A 77 11.91 7.72 -2.72
C SER A 77 12.57 6.89 -1.63
N VAL A 78 13.31 5.84 -2.00
CA VAL A 78 14.03 4.99 -1.04
C VAL A 78 15.02 5.81 -0.18
N TRP A 79 15.60 6.88 -0.72
CA TRP A 79 16.51 7.74 0.02
C TRP A 79 15.82 8.48 1.16
N ASN A 80 14.59 8.98 0.93
CA ASN A 80 13.79 9.61 1.97
C ASN A 80 13.35 8.57 3.00
N ALA A 81 12.90 7.41 2.53
CA ALA A 81 12.37 6.38 3.40
C ALA A 81 13.45 5.79 4.31
N VAL A 82 14.65 5.50 3.79
CA VAL A 82 15.78 5.01 4.59
C VAL A 82 16.20 6.05 5.63
N LYS A 83 16.28 7.34 5.27
CA LYS A 83 16.64 8.42 6.20
C LYS A 83 15.65 8.52 7.38
N LYS A 84 14.37 8.24 7.14
CA LYS A 84 13.29 8.39 8.11
C LYS A 84 13.03 7.14 8.94
N HIS A 85 13.05 5.96 8.30
CA HIS A 85 12.58 4.71 8.88
C HIS A 85 13.70 3.75 9.29
N CYS A 86 14.91 3.90 8.73
CA CYS A 86 16.04 3.03 9.06
C CYS A 86 16.97 3.72 10.07
N LYS A 87 17.27 3.03 11.17
CA LYS A 87 18.30 3.45 12.12
C LYS A 87 19.58 2.69 11.82
N ASN A 88 20.69 3.41 11.71
CA ASN A 88 22.01 2.78 11.64
C ASN A 88 22.39 2.34 13.07
N PRO A 89 22.57 1.04 13.36
CA PRO A 89 22.94 0.59 14.70
C PRO A 89 24.38 0.92 15.11
N TYR A 90 25.21 1.39 14.16
CA TYR A 90 26.61 1.75 14.38
C TYR A 90 26.84 3.26 14.58
N LEU A 91 25.78 4.07 14.54
CA LEU A 91 25.79 5.51 14.84
C LEU A 91 24.82 5.79 16.00
#